data_AF-A0A9E3B645-F1
#
_entry.id   AF-A0A9E3B645-F1
#
_cell.length_a   1.000
_cell.length_b   1.000
_cell.length_c   1.000
_cell.angle_alpha   90.00
_cell.angle_beta   90.00
_cell.angle_gamma   90.00
#
_symmetry.space_group_name_H-M   'P 1'
#
loop_
_entity.id
_entity.type
_entity.pdbx_description
1 polymer ?
#
loop_
_entity_poly.entity_id
_entity_poly.type
_entity_poly.pdbx_seq_one_letter_code
_entity_poly.pdbx_strand_id
1 'polypeptide(L)'
;MAAVGAHAVAQDAAAPPSKAATHPKFVSGPEAEFPDAARAAGEFGKVVISGIIGVDGKLHDATVAVSSRSALLDAAALTAANAAVFEPAHDAQGAAIALPVQVPYDFSNAKSPGKGGGALRYKCDQFVRDYDWWYKTWPADKHDDFYSMVLGYDLAVSALRINSDALAETAKSFDRHWRATVEACRKNQDKLFLDVIAPEGPLLRRLAGG
;
A
#
# COMPACT_ATOMS: atom_id res chain seq x y z
N MET A 1 32.21 41.30 -20.93
CA MET A 1 32.05 40.25 -19.91
C MET A 1 30.59 39.78 -19.98
N ALA A 2 30.39 38.49 -20.21
CA ALA A 2 29.15 37.91 -20.68
C ALA A 2 27.99 38.04 -19.66
N ALA A 3 26.80 38.34 -20.20
CA ALA A 3 25.54 38.26 -19.49
C ALA A 3 25.26 36.82 -19.07
N VAL A 4 25.14 36.57 -17.77
CA VAL A 4 24.59 35.31 -17.26
C VAL A 4 23.09 35.39 -17.46
N GLY A 5 22.63 34.79 -18.55
CA GLY A 5 21.23 34.72 -18.91
C GLY A 5 20.43 34.00 -17.84
N ALA A 6 19.34 34.64 -17.43
CA ALA A 6 18.28 34.06 -16.64
C ALA A 6 17.75 32.78 -17.31
N HIS A 7 18.22 31.62 -16.86
CA HIS A 7 17.48 30.37 -16.98
C HIS A 7 16.59 30.24 -15.74
N ALA A 8 15.68 31.19 -15.59
CA ALA A 8 14.44 30.91 -14.90
C ALA A 8 13.67 29.96 -15.84
N VAL A 9 13.99 28.67 -15.75
CA VAL A 9 13.17 27.62 -16.35
C VAL A 9 11.78 27.86 -15.81
N ALA A 10 10.87 28.23 -16.69
CA ALA A 10 9.46 28.30 -16.36
C ALA A 10 9.12 26.99 -15.65
N GLN A 11 8.73 27.11 -14.37
CA GLN A 11 7.90 26.12 -13.71
C GLN A 11 6.66 26.01 -14.58
N ASP A 12 6.69 25.09 -15.55
CA ASP A 12 5.67 25.02 -16.59
C ASP A 12 4.34 24.79 -15.88
N ALA A 13 3.44 25.78 -15.97
CA ALA A 13 2.16 25.72 -15.30
C ALA A 13 1.48 24.42 -15.72
N ALA A 14 1.09 23.59 -14.74
CA ALA A 14 0.59 22.26 -15.02
C ALA A 14 -0.55 22.29 -16.07
N ALA A 15 -0.42 21.46 -17.10
CA ALA A 15 -1.44 21.36 -18.12
C ALA A 15 -2.69 20.68 -17.54
N PRO A 16 -3.90 21.07 -17.99
CA PRO A 16 -5.12 20.34 -17.62
C PRO A 16 -5.03 18.90 -18.15
N PRO A 17 -5.47 17.89 -17.37
CA PRO A 17 -5.37 16.49 -17.76
C PRO A 17 -6.00 16.14 -19.12
N SER A 18 -7.01 16.90 -19.55
CA SER A 18 -7.66 16.73 -20.85
C SER A 18 -6.77 16.98 -22.06
N LYS A 19 -5.61 17.63 -21.88
CA LYS A 19 -4.63 17.85 -22.96
C LYS A 19 -3.62 16.72 -23.11
N ALA A 20 -3.54 15.80 -22.16
CA ALA A 20 -2.63 14.67 -22.22
C ALA A 20 -3.17 13.60 -23.17
N ALA A 21 -2.40 13.28 -24.21
CA ALA A 21 -2.64 12.08 -25.02
C ALA A 21 -1.99 10.84 -24.39
N THR A 22 -0.92 11.04 -23.61
CA THR A 22 -0.26 9.99 -22.82
C THR A 22 -0.02 10.46 -21.40
N HIS A 23 -0.01 9.52 -20.46
CA HIS A 23 0.30 9.78 -19.05
C HIS A 23 1.79 9.54 -18.76
N PRO A 24 2.34 10.16 -17.70
CA PRO A 24 3.70 9.88 -17.27
C PRO A 24 3.86 8.41 -16.94
N LYS A 25 5.03 7.84 -17.27
CA LYS A 25 5.34 6.43 -17.00
C LYS A 25 6.52 6.34 -16.07
N PHE A 26 6.44 5.51 -15.04
CA PHE A 26 7.56 5.27 -14.14
C PHE A 26 8.73 4.64 -14.89
N VAL A 27 9.92 5.21 -14.75
CA VAL A 27 11.17 4.70 -15.34
C VAL A 27 12.00 4.01 -14.27
N SER A 28 12.30 4.73 -13.20
CA SER A 28 13.17 4.24 -12.12
C SER A 28 12.99 5.05 -10.85
N GLY A 29 13.44 4.51 -9.74
CA GLY A 29 13.36 5.15 -8.43
C GLY A 29 13.48 4.09 -7.34
N PRO A 30 13.86 4.49 -6.11
CA PRO A 30 13.83 3.57 -5.00
C PRO A 30 12.39 3.17 -4.69
N GLU A 31 12.19 1.91 -4.30
CA GLU A 31 10.97 1.54 -3.58
C GLU A 31 10.92 2.33 -2.25
N ALA A 32 9.73 2.71 -1.81
CA ALA A 32 9.62 3.37 -0.52
C ALA A 32 10.04 2.40 0.59
N GLU A 33 11.13 2.75 1.27
CA GLU A 33 11.59 1.99 2.42
C GLU A 33 10.50 2.02 3.48
N PHE A 34 9.97 0.85 3.84
CA PHE A 34 9.13 0.73 5.02
C PHE A 34 10.07 0.84 6.24
N PRO A 35 9.99 1.87 7.10
CA PRO A 35 10.96 2.06 8.18
C PRO A 35 10.82 1.01 9.29
N ASP A 36 11.94 0.53 9.85
CA ASP A 36 11.93 -0.46 10.94
C ASP A 36 11.19 0.02 12.19
N ALA A 37 11.28 1.31 12.50
CA ALA A 37 10.55 1.91 13.63
C ALA A 37 9.03 1.86 13.42
N ALA A 38 8.56 2.13 12.20
CA ALA A 38 7.15 2.05 11.84
C ALA A 38 6.66 0.59 11.91
N ARG A 39 7.45 -0.36 11.36
CA ARG A 39 7.18 -1.80 11.49
C ARG A 39 7.05 -2.22 12.96
N ALA A 40 8.02 -1.85 13.79
CA ALA A 40 8.03 -2.21 15.21
C ALA A 40 6.83 -1.61 15.97
N ALA A 41 6.35 -0.44 15.57
CA ALA A 41 5.18 0.22 16.13
C ALA A 41 3.84 -0.32 15.60
N GLY A 42 3.84 -1.18 14.58
CA GLY A 42 2.63 -1.67 13.92
C GLY A 42 2.00 -0.64 12.98
N GLU A 43 2.75 0.40 12.59
CA GLU A 43 2.27 1.43 11.67
C GLU A 43 2.33 0.91 10.23
N PHE A 44 1.22 1.03 9.50
CA PHE A 44 1.13 0.58 8.11
C PHE A 44 0.07 1.39 7.35
N GLY A 45 -0.08 1.14 6.05
CA GLY A 45 -1.17 1.71 5.25
C GLY A 45 -0.69 2.44 4.01
N LYS A 46 -1.63 3.14 3.38
CA LYS A 46 -1.41 3.81 2.10
C LYS A 46 -1.06 5.28 2.31
N VAL A 47 -0.04 5.74 1.58
CA VAL A 47 0.26 7.16 1.41
C VAL A 47 0.05 7.52 -0.05
N VAL A 48 -0.62 8.63 -0.33
CA VAL A 48 -0.72 9.17 -1.69
C VAL A 48 0.02 10.49 -1.75
N ILE A 49 1.06 10.54 -2.58
CA ILE A 49 1.79 11.77 -2.87
C ILE A 49 1.16 12.43 -4.09
N SER A 50 0.80 13.72 -3.98
CA SER A 50 0.40 14.53 -5.12
C SER A 50 1.52 15.48 -5.49
N GLY A 51 1.64 15.76 -6.78
CA GLY A 51 2.60 16.73 -7.33
C GLY A 51 2.40 16.87 -8.82
N ILE A 52 3.38 17.50 -9.49
CA ILE A 52 3.37 17.71 -10.93
C ILE A 52 4.59 17.00 -11.51
N ILE A 53 4.38 16.06 -12.44
CA ILE A 53 5.50 15.55 -13.23
C ILE A 53 5.77 16.55 -14.33
N GLY A 54 6.96 17.15 -14.33
CA GLY A 54 7.39 18.11 -15.33
C GLY A 54 7.76 17.47 -16.65
N VAL A 55 8.02 18.30 -17.67
CA VAL A 55 8.56 17.87 -18.97
C VAL A 55 9.95 17.23 -18.85
N ASP A 56 10.64 17.47 -17.73
CA ASP A 56 11.91 16.87 -17.36
C ASP A 56 11.78 15.46 -16.76
N GLY A 57 10.55 14.95 -16.61
CA GLY A 57 10.28 13.62 -16.06
C GLY A 57 10.46 13.54 -14.54
N LYS A 58 10.57 14.67 -13.84
CA LYS A 58 10.72 14.71 -12.37
C LYS A 58 9.44 15.17 -11.71
N LEU A 59 9.23 14.72 -10.48
CA LEU A 59 8.14 15.17 -9.63
C LEU A 59 8.50 16.49 -8.96
N HIS A 60 7.63 17.48 -9.10
CA HIS A 60 7.72 18.81 -8.47
C HIS A 60 6.52 19.02 -7.55
N ASP A 61 6.67 19.94 -6.58
CA ASP A 61 5.62 20.30 -5.62
C ASP A 61 4.99 19.10 -4.88
N ALA A 62 5.83 18.11 -4.57
CA ALA A 62 5.40 16.87 -3.92
C ALA A 62 4.84 17.14 -2.50
N THR A 63 3.61 16.72 -2.26
CA THR A 63 2.90 16.86 -0.99
C THR A 63 2.11 15.59 -0.66
N VAL A 64 1.88 15.33 0.63
CA VAL A 64 1.03 14.21 1.07
C VAL A 64 -0.43 14.61 0.87
N ALA A 65 -1.09 13.99 -0.11
CA ALA A 65 -2.52 14.19 -0.36
C ALA A 65 -3.39 13.26 0.50
N VAL A 66 -2.94 12.02 0.72
CA VAL A 66 -3.55 11.08 1.65
C VAL A 66 -2.47 10.55 2.58
N SER A 67 -2.63 10.81 3.87
CA SER A 67 -1.71 10.37 4.92
C SER A 67 -2.09 8.97 5.41
N SER A 68 -1.07 8.17 5.71
CA SER A 68 -1.22 6.90 6.42
C SER A 68 -1.57 7.08 7.91
N ARG A 69 -1.49 8.32 8.43
CA ARG A 69 -1.48 8.69 9.86
C ARG A 69 -0.21 8.29 10.61
N SER A 70 0.82 7.80 9.90
CA SER A 70 2.18 7.70 10.41
C SER A 70 3.09 8.73 9.74
N ALA A 71 3.71 9.58 10.55
CA ALA A 71 4.69 10.55 10.05
C ALA A 71 5.93 9.87 9.43
N LEU A 72 6.29 8.68 9.91
CA LEU A 72 7.43 7.92 9.37
C LEU A 72 7.13 7.40 7.97
N LEU A 73 5.93 6.84 7.75
CA LEU A 73 5.51 6.33 6.45
C LEU A 73 5.29 7.46 5.44
N ASP A 74 4.67 8.56 5.87
CA ASP A 74 4.45 9.73 5.04
C ASP A 74 5.79 10.34 4.56
N ALA A 75 6.79 10.43 5.45
CA ALA A 75 8.14 10.89 5.10
C ALA A 75 8.88 9.91 4.18
N ALA A 76 8.73 8.61 4.39
CA ALA A 76 9.33 7.59 3.52
C ALA A 76 8.75 7.64 2.10
N ALA A 77 7.43 7.79 1.97
CA ALA A 77 6.76 7.96 0.68
C ALA A 77 7.20 9.24 -0.05
N LEU A 78 7.27 10.38 0.65
CA LEU A 78 7.79 11.63 0.07
C LEU A 78 9.23 11.47 -0.42
N THR A 79 10.09 10.81 0.37
CA THR A 79 11.49 10.58 0.01
C THR A 79 11.61 9.76 -1.27
N ALA A 80 10.85 8.67 -1.37
CA ALA A 80 10.83 7.82 -2.56
C ALA A 80 10.25 8.54 -3.79
N ALA A 81 9.17 9.31 -3.61
CA ALA A 81 8.52 10.07 -4.67
C ALA A 81 9.45 11.14 -5.28
N ASN A 82 10.19 11.86 -4.43
CA ASN A 82 11.15 12.86 -4.89
C ASN A 82 12.36 12.26 -5.63
N ALA A 83 12.69 11.00 -5.34
CA ALA A 83 13.78 10.28 -6.00
C ALA A 83 13.35 9.53 -7.27
N ALA A 84 12.03 9.48 -7.56
CA ALA A 84 11.50 8.79 -8.72
C ALA A 84 11.70 9.58 -10.02
N VAL A 85 11.89 8.86 -11.10
CA VAL A 85 12.07 9.36 -12.46
C VAL A 85 10.99 8.77 -13.35
N PHE A 86 10.41 9.61 -14.19
CA PHE A 86 9.33 9.28 -15.09
C PHE A 86 9.65 9.69 -16.53
N GLU A 87 9.06 9.00 -17.49
CA GLU A 87 8.82 9.60 -18.81
C GLU A 87 7.69 10.64 -18.65
N PRO A 88 7.83 11.85 -19.21
CA PRO A 88 6.80 12.87 -19.11
C PRO A 88 5.52 12.47 -19.87
N ALA A 89 4.42 13.13 -19.55
CA ALA A 89 3.22 13.08 -20.37
C ALA A 89 3.48 13.78 -21.72
N HIS A 90 2.76 13.38 -22.76
CA HIS A 90 2.78 14.04 -24.06
C HIS A 90 1.37 14.40 -24.52
N ASP A 91 1.23 15.52 -25.23
CA ASP A 91 0.00 15.92 -25.90
C ASP A 91 -0.24 15.16 -27.21
N ALA A 92 -1.32 15.47 -27.93
CA ALA A 92 -1.68 14.83 -29.18
C ALA A 92 -0.69 15.11 -30.33
N GLN A 93 0.14 16.13 -30.19
CA GLN A 93 1.18 16.52 -31.15
C GLN A 93 2.53 15.86 -30.81
N GLY A 94 2.62 15.15 -29.68
CA GLY A 94 3.83 14.49 -29.21
C GLY A 94 4.76 15.42 -28.43
N ALA A 95 4.31 16.61 -28.02
CA ALA A 95 5.10 17.50 -27.18
C ALA A 95 4.95 17.11 -25.71
N ALA A 96 6.07 17.12 -24.96
CA ALA A 96 6.05 16.85 -23.52
C ALA A 96 5.28 17.95 -22.78
N ILE A 97 4.44 17.57 -21.82
CA ILE A 97 3.65 18.50 -21.00
C ILE A 97 3.79 18.16 -19.50
N ALA A 98 3.78 19.19 -18.66
CA ALA A 98 3.72 19.01 -17.22
C ALA A 98 2.30 18.58 -16.80
N LEU A 99 2.18 17.54 -15.97
CA LEU A 99 0.89 16.95 -15.61
C LEU A 99 0.74 16.74 -14.09
N PRO A 100 -0.38 17.15 -13.46
CA PRO A 100 -0.68 16.78 -12.08
C PRO A 100 -0.88 15.27 -11.95
N VAL A 101 -0.28 14.67 -10.93
CA VAL A 101 -0.36 13.24 -10.66
C VAL A 101 -0.62 12.94 -9.19
N GLN A 102 -1.03 11.69 -8.95
CA GLN A 102 -1.07 11.07 -7.63
C GLN A 102 -0.29 9.75 -7.69
N VAL A 103 0.69 9.60 -6.82
CA VAL A 103 1.56 8.43 -6.75
C VAL A 103 1.29 7.69 -5.43
N PRO A 104 0.63 6.53 -5.47
CA PRO A 104 0.32 5.76 -4.28
C PRO A 104 1.53 4.92 -3.83
N TYR A 105 1.76 4.91 -2.53
CA TYR A 105 2.70 4.03 -1.82
C TYR A 105 1.93 3.19 -0.82
N ASP A 106 2.25 1.91 -0.72
CA ASP A 106 1.60 0.95 0.16
C ASP A 106 2.64 0.33 1.10
N PHE A 107 2.47 0.54 2.40
CA PHE A 107 3.30 -0.03 3.44
C PHE A 107 2.50 -1.10 4.16
N SER A 108 2.93 -2.36 4.08
CA SER A 108 2.18 -3.46 4.69
C SER A 108 3.11 -4.60 5.07
N ASN A 109 3.13 -4.98 6.35
CA ASN A 109 3.93 -6.12 6.80
C ASN A 109 3.46 -7.40 6.11
N ALA A 110 2.16 -7.55 5.83
CA ALA A 110 1.64 -8.71 5.13
C ALA A 110 2.05 -8.80 3.65
N LYS A 111 2.39 -7.68 2.99
CA LYS A 111 2.78 -7.66 1.57
C LYS A 111 4.30 -7.57 1.37
N SER A 112 5.02 -6.89 2.26
CA SER A 112 6.46 -6.64 2.11
C SER A 112 7.30 -7.93 2.24
N PRO A 113 8.25 -8.19 1.32
CA PRO A 113 9.20 -9.28 1.49
C PRO A 113 10.22 -8.96 2.59
N GLY A 114 10.57 -9.92 3.46
CA GLY A 114 11.65 -9.73 4.44
C GLY A 114 11.43 -10.46 5.77
N LYS A 115 12.26 -10.13 6.76
CA LYS A 115 12.16 -10.69 8.12
C LYS A 115 10.94 -10.07 8.82
N GLY A 116 9.95 -10.89 9.17
CA GLY A 116 8.71 -10.44 9.83
C GLY A 116 7.61 -9.96 8.89
N GLY A 117 7.83 -10.00 7.56
CA GLY A 117 6.86 -9.62 6.54
C GLY A 117 6.53 -10.71 5.52
N GLY A 118 5.48 -10.48 4.74
CA GLY A 118 4.88 -11.41 3.79
C GLY A 118 3.86 -12.31 4.47
N ALA A 119 2.69 -12.49 3.86
CA ALA A 119 1.55 -13.22 4.45
C ALA A 119 1.94 -14.61 4.98
N LEU A 120 2.84 -15.32 4.29
CA LEU A 120 3.32 -16.64 4.68
C LEU A 120 4.24 -16.66 5.92
N ARG A 121 4.88 -15.53 6.26
CA ARG A 121 5.82 -15.39 7.39
C ARG A 121 5.31 -14.42 8.45
N TYR A 122 4.07 -13.97 8.28
CA TYR A 122 3.49 -12.94 9.12
C TYR A 122 3.20 -13.53 10.50
N LYS A 123 3.94 -13.07 11.53
CA LYS A 123 3.81 -13.58 12.89
C LYS A 123 2.62 -12.95 13.60
N CYS A 124 2.04 -13.71 14.53
CA CYS A 124 0.94 -13.24 15.36
C CYS A 124 1.29 -11.99 16.18
N ASP A 125 2.52 -11.85 16.66
CA ASP A 125 2.96 -10.65 17.39
C ASP A 125 2.89 -9.39 16.51
N GLN A 126 3.39 -9.46 15.27
CA GLN A 126 3.33 -8.35 14.33
C GLN A 126 1.89 -8.10 13.88
N PHE A 127 1.12 -9.15 13.57
CA PHE A 127 -0.28 -9.03 13.21
C PHE A 127 -1.11 -8.30 14.27
N VAL A 128 -0.92 -8.63 15.55
CA VAL A 128 -1.64 -7.98 16.64
C VAL A 128 -1.26 -6.50 16.77
N ARG A 129 0.02 -6.14 16.58
CA ARG A 129 0.46 -4.73 16.60
C ARG A 129 -0.19 -3.93 15.47
N ASP A 130 -0.15 -4.46 14.25
CA ASP A 130 -0.78 -3.84 13.08
C ASP A 130 -2.28 -3.69 13.32
N TYR A 131 -2.96 -4.77 13.75
CA TYR A 131 -4.39 -4.74 14.08
C TYR A 131 -4.72 -3.65 15.12
N ASP A 132 -4.02 -3.64 16.26
CA ASP A 132 -4.29 -2.68 17.34
C ASP A 132 -4.05 -1.23 16.89
N TRP A 133 -3.01 -1.01 16.09
CA TRP A 133 -2.73 0.30 15.52
C TRP A 133 -3.82 0.76 14.55
N TRP A 134 -4.31 -0.10 13.64
CA TRP A 134 -5.36 0.27 12.69
C TRP A 134 -6.64 0.72 13.38
N TYR A 135 -7.17 -0.08 14.30
CA TYR A 135 -8.43 0.22 14.97
C TYR A 135 -8.33 1.42 15.91
N LYS A 136 -7.14 1.71 16.43
CA LYS A 136 -6.87 2.95 17.16
C LYS A 136 -6.85 4.17 16.23
N THR A 137 -6.27 4.02 15.05
CA THR A 137 -5.98 5.11 14.12
C THR A 137 -7.21 5.48 13.28
N TRP A 138 -8.01 4.49 12.90
CA TRP A 138 -9.16 4.61 12.02
C TRP A 138 -10.44 4.04 12.68
N PRO A 139 -10.94 4.65 13.77
CA PRO A 139 -12.07 4.09 14.53
C PRO A 139 -13.39 4.02 13.75
N ALA A 140 -13.52 4.78 12.65
CA ALA A 140 -14.66 4.72 11.75
C ALA A 140 -14.56 3.57 10.73
N ASP A 141 -13.34 3.13 10.41
CA ASP A 141 -13.07 2.08 9.43
C ASP A 141 -13.02 0.73 10.14
N LYS A 142 -13.95 -0.15 9.76
CA LYS A 142 -14.11 -1.43 10.45
C LYS A 142 -13.03 -2.45 10.08
N HIS A 143 -12.38 -2.28 8.94
CA HIS A 143 -11.52 -3.30 8.33
C HIS A 143 -10.37 -2.65 7.56
N ASP A 144 -9.19 -3.23 7.71
CA ASP A 144 -8.02 -2.88 6.89
C ASP A 144 -7.97 -3.70 5.59
N ASP A 145 -6.98 -3.39 4.76
CA ASP A 145 -6.70 -4.13 3.52
C ASP A 145 -6.41 -5.61 3.77
N PHE A 146 -5.79 -5.95 4.91
CA PHE A 146 -5.41 -7.33 5.22
C PHE A 146 -6.62 -8.19 5.57
N TYR A 147 -7.56 -7.66 6.37
CA TYR A 147 -8.88 -8.24 6.60
C TYR A 147 -9.58 -8.52 5.28
N SER A 148 -9.61 -7.52 4.39
CA SER A 148 -10.32 -7.60 3.10
C SER A 148 -9.70 -8.65 2.19
N MET A 149 -8.36 -8.73 2.17
CA MET A 149 -7.62 -9.76 1.44
C MET A 149 -7.93 -11.17 1.96
N VAL A 150 -7.94 -11.37 3.28
CA VAL A 150 -8.20 -12.68 3.88
C VAL A 150 -9.66 -13.09 3.69
N LEU A 151 -10.62 -12.17 3.84
CA LEU A 151 -12.03 -12.42 3.51
C LEU A 151 -12.20 -12.83 2.04
N GLY A 152 -11.55 -12.10 1.12
CA GLY A 152 -11.57 -12.43 -0.30
C GLY A 152 -11.03 -13.83 -0.59
N TYR A 153 -9.95 -14.24 0.10
CA TYR A 153 -9.41 -15.59 0.00
C TYR A 153 -10.37 -16.65 0.52
N ASP A 154 -10.95 -16.46 1.72
CA ASP A 154 -11.91 -17.40 2.31
C ASP A 154 -13.17 -17.55 1.42
N LEU A 155 -13.67 -16.44 0.88
CA LEU A 155 -14.77 -16.45 -0.10
C LEU A 155 -14.39 -17.19 -1.39
N ALA A 156 -13.20 -16.96 -1.93
CA ALA A 156 -12.73 -17.67 -3.12
C ALA A 156 -12.61 -19.18 -2.87
N VAL A 157 -12.05 -19.58 -1.72
CA VAL A 157 -11.96 -21.00 -1.32
C VAL A 157 -13.35 -21.61 -1.09
N SER A 158 -14.25 -20.87 -0.45
CA SER A 158 -15.64 -21.29 -0.22
C SER A 158 -16.39 -21.46 -1.54
N ALA A 159 -16.18 -20.56 -2.51
CA ALA A 159 -16.74 -20.66 -3.86
C ALA A 159 -16.28 -21.94 -4.57
N LEU A 160 -15.02 -22.36 -4.40
CA LEU A 160 -14.49 -23.60 -4.99
C LEU A 160 -15.08 -24.88 -4.37
N ARG A 161 -15.71 -24.79 -3.18
CA ARG A 161 -16.32 -25.94 -2.48
C ARG A 161 -17.84 -26.10 -2.76
N ILE A 162 -18.48 -25.09 -3.39
CA ILE A 162 -19.85 -24.92 -3.95
C ILE A 162 -21.10 -25.25 -3.07
N ASN A 163 -21.73 -24.18 -2.57
CA ASN A 163 -23.15 -23.75 -2.68
C ASN A 163 -23.15 -22.22 -2.37
N SER A 164 -24.00 -21.38 -2.97
CA SER A 164 -24.18 -19.95 -2.60
C SER A 164 -24.45 -19.73 -1.12
N ASP A 165 -25.10 -20.68 -0.44
CA ASP A 165 -25.33 -20.64 1.00
C ASP A 165 -24.01 -20.65 1.78
N ALA A 166 -23.00 -21.37 1.29
CA ALA A 166 -21.67 -21.37 1.90
C ALA A 166 -21.01 -19.99 1.81
N LEU A 167 -21.15 -19.27 0.68
CA LEU A 167 -20.62 -17.91 0.55
C LEU A 167 -21.29 -16.93 1.51
N ALA A 168 -22.62 -17.01 1.63
CA ALA A 168 -23.38 -16.13 2.53
C ALA A 168 -23.02 -16.39 4.00
N GLU A 169 -22.88 -17.66 4.39
CA GLU A 169 -22.48 -18.03 5.76
C GLU A 169 -21.02 -17.69 6.07
N THR A 170 -20.11 -17.86 5.11
CA THR A 170 -18.72 -17.39 5.22
C THR A 170 -18.68 -15.88 5.46
N ALA A 171 -19.35 -15.08 4.63
CA ALA A 171 -19.37 -13.62 4.81
C ALA A 171 -19.95 -13.18 6.16
N LYS A 172 -21.02 -13.84 6.66
CA LYS A 172 -21.64 -13.51 7.95
C LYS A 172 -20.81 -13.92 9.16
N SER A 173 -20.01 -14.98 9.04
CA SER A 173 -19.24 -15.55 10.16
C SER A 173 -17.81 -15.05 10.22
N PHE A 174 -17.26 -14.55 9.11
CA PHE A 174 -15.87 -14.12 9.00
C PHE A 174 -15.47 -13.12 10.08
N ASP A 175 -16.27 -12.08 10.33
CA ASP A 175 -15.96 -11.05 11.34
C ASP A 175 -15.84 -11.64 12.77
N ARG A 176 -16.63 -12.68 13.10
CA ARG A 176 -16.47 -13.39 14.38
C ARG A 176 -15.21 -14.24 14.41
N HIS A 177 -14.92 -14.97 13.33
CA HIS A 177 -13.70 -15.78 13.21
C HIS A 177 -12.43 -14.93 13.20
N TRP A 178 -12.47 -13.76 12.55
CA TRP A 178 -11.41 -12.77 12.55
C TRP A 178 -11.09 -12.30 13.97
N ARG A 179 -12.10 -11.87 14.74
CA ARG A 179 -11.90 -11.48 16.14
C ARG A 179 -11.38 -12.63 17.01
N ALA A 180 -11.88 -13.85 16.81
CA ALA A 180 -11.36 -15.02 17.50
C ALA A 180 -9.88 -15.29 17.15
N THR A 181 -9.50 -15.08 15.89
CA THR A 181 -8.12 -15.22 15.40
C THR A 181 -7.20 -14.17 16.01
N VAL A 182 -7.64 -12.92 16.13
CA VAL A 182 -6.91 -11.86 16.85
C VAL A 182 -6.62 -12.28 18.29
N GLU A 183 -7.64 -12.72 19.03
CA GLU A 183 -7.48 -13.17 20.42
C GLU A 183 -6.60 -14.43 20.54
N ALA A 184 -6.66 -15.33 19.56
CA ALA A 184 -5.77 -16.48 19.51
C ALA A 184 -4.32 -16.05 19.25
N CYS A 185 -4.08 -15.10 18.34
CA CYS A 185 -2.75 -14.57 18.06
C CYS A 185 -2.16 -13.82 19.26
N ARG A 186 -2.96 -13.08 20.04
CA ARG A 186 -2.51 -12.45 21.29
C ARG A 186 -1.90 -13.46 22.27
N LYS A 187 -2.40 -14.70 22.27
CA LYS A 187 -1.93 -15.82 23.12
C LYS A 187 -0.80 -16.64 22.48
N ASN A 188 -0.50 -16.45 21.20
CA ASN A 188 0.41 -17.27 20.42
C ASN A 188 1.39 -16.40 19.60
N GLN A 189 2.05 -15.44 20.25
CA GLN A 189 2.86 -14.40 19.60
C GLN A 189 3.90 -14.93 18.60
N ASP A 190 4.58 -16.03 18.92
CA ASP A 190 5.63 -16.60 18.06
C ASP A 190 5.11 -17.42 16.86
N LYS A 191 3.82 -17.75 16.82
CA LYS A 191 3.23 -18.50 15.72
C LYS A 191 3.02 -17.62 14.50
N LEU A 192 2.98 -18.25 13.32
CA LEU A 192 2.53 -17.58 12.12
C LEU A 192 1.01 -17.36 12.19
N PHE A 193 0.56 -16.21 11.71
CA PHE A 193 -0.86 -15.90 11.58
C PHE A 193 -1.62 -17.00 10.83
N LEU A 194 -1.03 -17.51 9.76
CA LEU A 194 -1.60 -18.60 8.96
C LEU A 194 -1.76 -19.91 9.72
N ASP A 195 -1.00 -20.13 10.79
CA ASP A 195 -1.13 -21.33 11.62
C ASP A 195 -2.25 -21.21 12.65
N VAL A 196 -2.73 -19.99 12.86
CA VAL A 196 -3.74 -19.64 13.87
C VAL A 196 -5.09 -19.36 13.23
N ILE A 197 -5.12 -18.82 12.01
CA ILE A 197 -6.37 -18.59 11.29
C ILE A 197 -7.01 -19.91 10.86
N ALA A 198 -8.24 -20.15 11.31
CA ALA A 198 -9.02 -21.33 10.98
C ALA A 198 -10.37 -20.89 10.36
N PRO A 199 -10.88 -21.59 9.34
CA PRO A 199 -10.45 -22.91 8.85
C PRO A 199 -9.40 -22.89 7.71
N GLU A 200 -8.93 -21.73 7.23
CA GLU A 200 -8.02 -21.63 6.07
C GLU A 200 -6.57 -22.09 6.31
N GLY A 201 -6.06 -22.01 7.55
CA GLY A 201 -4.65 -22.24 7.86
C GLY A 201 -4.07 -23.56 7.33
N PRO A 202 -4.75 -24.71 7.54
CA PRO A 202 -4.28 -26.00 7.02
C PRO A 202 -4.21 -26.08 5.48
N LEU A 203 -5.06 -25.35 4.75
CA LEU A 203 -5.07 -25.32 3.28
C LEU A 203 -3.93 -24.43 2.76
N LEU A 204 -3.76 -23.24 3.35
CA LEU A 204 -2.68 -22.31 3.00
C LEU A 204 -1.30 -22.91 3.22
N ARG A 205 -1.09 -23.67 4.31
CA ARG A 205 0.15 -24.43 4.53
C ARG A 205 0.44 -25.47 3.43
N ARG A 206 -0.59 -26.20 2.97
CA ARG A 206 -0.42 -27.19 1.89
C ARG A 206 -0.03 -26.52 0.57
N LEU A 207 -0.58 -25.35 0.28
CA LEU A 207 -0.23 -24.56 -0.90
C LEU A 207 1.15 -23.88 -0.78
N ALA A 208 1.57 -23.54 0.43
CA ALA A 208 2.87 -22.94 0.72
C ALA A 208 4.03 -23.95 0.80
N GLY A 209 3.76 -25.25 0.64
CA GLY A 209 4.81 -26.28 0.49
C GLY A 209 5.12 -27.15 1.71
N GLY A 210 4.37 -27.03 2.82
CA GLY A 210 4.57 -27.86 4.02
C GLY A 210 5.62 -27.33 5.00
#